data_AF-A0A3B8SXN7-F1
#
_entry.id   AF-A0A3B8SXN7-F1
#
_cell.length_a   1.000
_cell.length_b   1.000
_cell.length_c   1.000
_cell.angle_alpha   90.00
_cell.angle_beta   90.00
_cell.angle_gamma   90.00
#
_symmetry.space_group_name_H-M   'P 1'
#
loop_
_entity.id
_entity.type
_entity.pdbx_description
1 polymer ?
#
loop_
_entity_poly.entity_id
_entity_poly.type
_entity_poly.pdbx_seq_one_letter_code
_entity_poly.pdbx_strand_id
1 'polypeptide(L)'
;MKPVSNLSQVPFVDGELYFVPLGGSGEIGMNLNVYQCDGQFLLVDVGITFGDDSTPPGIDVICPDVSALRSVREQIVGIVITHAHEDHVG
;
A
#
# COMPACT_ATOMS: atom_id res chain seq x y z
N MET A 1 8.92 5.99 -12.16
CA MET A 1 7.62 6.60 -11.76
C MET A 1 7.87 7.37 -10.47
N LYS A 2 7.36 8.58 -10.27
CA LYS A 2 7.53 9.26 -8.98
C LYS A 2 6.57 8.62 -7.97
N PRO A 3 7.01 8.29 -6.75
CA PRO A 3 6.10 7.78 -5.72
C PRO A 3 5.04 8.83 -5.40
N VAL A 4 3.79 8.41 -5.29
CA VAL A 4 2.69 9.27 -4.86
C VAL A 4 2.78 9.39 -3.35
N SER A 5 3.22 10.55 -2.85
CA SER A 5 3.34 10.81 -1.41
C SER A 5 2.03 11.25 -0.76
N ASN A 6 1.00 11.54 -1.56
CA ASN A 6 -0.31 11.99 -1.08
C ASN A 6 -1.41 11.64 -2.10
N LEU A 7 -2.31 10.71 -1.75
CA LEU A 7 -3.39 10.28 -2.63
C LEU A 7 -4.43 11.37 -2.90
N SER A 8 -4.61 12.35 -2.01
CA SER A 8 -5.58 13.44 -2.21
C SER A 8 -5.17 14.43 -3.31
N GLN A 9 -3.92 14.37 -3.79
CA GLN A 9 -3.41 15.22 -4.87
C GLN A 9 -3.51 14.55 -6.24
N VAL A 10 -3.86 13.26 -6.28
CA VAL A 10 -4.08 12.54 -7.53
C VAL A 10 -5.52 12.81 -7.97
N PRO A 11 -5.74 13.38 -9.16
CA PRO A 11 -7.09 13.55 -9.68
C PRO A 11 -7.70 12.17 -9.99
N PHE A 12 -8.90 11.92 -9.47
CA PHE A 12 -9.72 10.75 -9.77
C PHE A 12 -11.01 11.20 -10.44
N VAL A 13 -11.47 10.44 -11.44
CA VAL A 13 -12.71 10.68 -12.18
C VAL A 13 -13.78 9.73 -11.66
N ASP A 14 -14.97 10.25 -11.39
CA ASP A 14 -16.11 9.45 -10.95
C ASP A 14 -16.46 8.38 -12.00
N GLY A 15 -16.78 7.18 -11.53
CA GLY A 15 -17.05 6.01 -12.37
C GLY A 15 -15.81 5.29 -12.91
N GLU A 16 -14.60 5.79 -12.65
CA GLU A 16 -13.35 5.09 -12.98
C GLU A 16 -12.78 4.33 -11.78
N LEU A 17 -12.13 3.20 -12.07
CA LEU A 17 -11.41 2.39 -11.10
C LEU A 17 -9.91 2.63 -11.24
N TYR A 18 -9.27 3.01 -10.14
CA TYR A 18 -7.83 3.23 -10.09
C TYR A 18 -7.16 2.17 -9.24
N PHE A 19 -6.04 1.67 -9.73
CA PHE A 19 -5.14 0.78 -9.00
C PHE A 19 -3.86 1.54 -8.65
N VAL A 20 -3.54 1.60 -7.37
CA VAL A 20 -2.36 2.29 -6.84
C VAL A 20 -1.55 1.31 -5.98
N PRO A 21 -0.43 0.78 -6.48
CA PRO A 21 0.45 -0.06 -5.67
C PRO A 21 1.31 0.82 -4.76
N LEU A 22 1.21 0.60 -3.44
CA LEU A 22 2.06 1.25 -2.44
C LEU A 22 3.17 0.34 -1.93
N GLY A 23 3.09 -0.97 -2.19
CA GLY A 23 4.15 -1.95 -1.93
C GLY A 23 3.88 -3.28 -2.66
N GLY A 24 4.92 -4.09 -2.84
CA GLY A 24 4.87 -5.40 -3.50
C GLY A 24 4.91 -5.37 -5.04
N SER A 25 4.93 -4.18 -5.64
CA SER A 25 5.09 -4.02 -7.10
C SER A 25 6.53 -3.75 -7.48
N GLY A 26 7.17 -4.72 -8.14
CA GLY A 26 8.58 -4.65 -8.52
C GLY A 26 9.55 -5.11 -7.43
N GLU A 27 9.03 -5.72 -6.36
CA GLU A 27 9.76 -6.26 -5.22
C GLU A 27 9.09 -7.53 -4.69
N ILE A 28 9.71 -8.20 -3.70
CA ILE A 28 9.15 -9.39 -3.05
C ILE A 28 8.69 -9.01 -1.64
N GLY A 29 7.41 -9.30 -1.37
CA GLY A 29 6.72 -9.01 -0.12
C GLY A 29 6.31 -7.56 0.04
N MET A 30 6.06 -7.13 1.28
CA MET A 30 5.61 -5.76 1.57
C MET A 30 4.33 -5.39 0.80
N ASN A 31 3.41 -6.34 0.60
CA ASN A 31 2.25 -6.11 -0.25
C ASN A 31 1.31 -5.07 0.37
N LEU A 32 1.02 -4.01 -0.38
CA LEU A 32 -0.02 -3.05 -0.06
C LEU A 32 -0.54 -2.44 -1.36
N ASN A 33 -1.75 -2.82 -1.73
CA ASN A 33 -2.41 -2.33 -2.93
C ASN A 33 -3.66 -1.54 -2.57
N VAL A 34 -3.91 -0.46 -3.31
CA VAL A 34 -5.07 0.40 -3.08
C VAL A 34 -5.91 0.44 -4.35
N TYR A 35 -7.20 0.14 -4.19
CA TYR A 35 -8.21 0.37 -5.21
C TYR A 35 -9.01 1.60 -4.82
N GLN A 36 -9.11 2.56 -5.74
CA GLN A 36 -9.95 3.74 -5.57
C GLN A 36 -11.06 3.72 -6.61
N CYS A 37 -12.29 3.99 -6.18
CA CYS A 37 -13.46 4.14 -7.04
C CYS A 37 -14.46 5.06 -6.34
N ASP A 38 -15.06 6.01 -7.06
CA ASP A 38 -16.12 6.90 -6.55
C ASP A 38 -15.79 7.57 -5.21
N GLY A 39 -14.55 8.01 -5.06
CA GLY A 39 -14.07 8.69 -3.85
C GLY A 39 -13.89 7.78 -2.63
N GLN A 40 -13.97 6.46 -2.79
CA GLN A 40 -13.75 5.46 -1.75
C GLN A 40 -12.47 4.66 -2.02
N PHE A 41 -11.84 4.17 -0.96
CA PHE A 41 -10.56 3.46 -1.03
C PHE A 41 -10.66 2.09 -0.35
N LEU A 42 -10.31 1.04 -1.08
CA LEU A 42 -10.18 -0.32 -0.55
C LEU A 42 -8.72 -0.72 -0.56
N LEU A 43 -8.21 -1.13 0.60
CA LEU A 43 -6.85 -1.65 0.72
C LEU A 43 -6.89 -3.16 0.56
N VAL A 44 -5.88 -3.70 -0.12
CA VAL A 44 -5.64 -5.14 -0.24
C VAL A 44 -4.25 -5.41 0.31
N ASP A 45 -4.23 -6.19 1.39
CA ASP A 45 -3.07 -6.56 2.20
C ASP A 45 -2.35 -5.38 2.88
N VAL A 46 -1.60 -5.70 3.93
CA VAL A 46 -0.65 -4.80 4.60
C VAL A 46 0.50 -5.67 5.09
N GLY A 47 1.35 -6.08 4.16
CA GLY A 47 2.44 -7.01 4.41
C GLY A 47 3.75 -6.36 4.80
N ILE A 48 4.70 -7.19 5.21
CA ILE A 48 6.09 -6.82 5.45
C ILE A 48 7.06 -7.57 4.54
N THR A 49 8.32 -7.16 4.53
CA THR A 49 9.43 -7.98 4.06
C THR A 49 10.57 -7.93 5.08
N PHE A 50 11.56 -8.80 4.92
CA PHE A 50 12.69 -8.91 5.84
C PHE A 50 13.92 -8.22 5.29
N GLY A 51 14.75 -7.68 6.19
CA GLY A 51 16.06 -7.14 5.81
C GLY A 51 16.98 -8.20 5.21
N ASP A 52 17.77 -7.79 4.22
CA ASP A 52 18.77 -8.61 3.54
C ASP A 52 20.19 -8.02 3.69
N ASP A 53 21.16 -8.59 2.98
CA ASP A 53 22.56 -8.13 2.99
C ASP A 53 22.74 -6.67 2.51
N SER A 54 21.75 -6.09 1.82
CA SER A 54 21.75 -4.70 1.37
C SER A 54 21.10 -3.74 2.37
N THR A 55 20.45 -4.28 3.40
CA THR A 55 19.70 -3.52 4.40
C THR A 55 20.62 -3.04 5.53
N PRO A 56 20.46 -1.80 6.04
CA PRO A 56 21.22 -1.31 7.18
C PRO A 56 21.18 -2.26 8.39
N PRO A 57 22.30 -2.50 9.08
CA PRO A 57 22.34 -3.39 10.23
C PRO A 57 21.33 -3.00 11.32
N GLY A 58 20.60 -3.98 11.85
CA GLY A 58 19.59 -3.80 12.90
C GLY A 58 18.18 -3.51 12.39
N ILE A 59 17.94 -3.54 11.08
CA ILE A 59 16.59 -3.52 10.50
C ILE A 59 16.18 -4.97 10.20
N ASP A 60 15.23 -5.49 10.98
CA ASP A 60 14.70 -6.85 10.79
C ASP A 60 13.53 -6.88 9.81
N VAL A 61 12.70 -5.83 9.82
CA VAL A 61 11.43 -5.75 9.10
C VAL A 61 11.33 -4.43 8.35
N ILE A 62 10.81 -4.50 7.12
CA ILE A 62 10.54 -3.37 6.24
C ILE A 62 9.04 -3.42 5.86
N CYS A 63 8.37 -2.27 5.92
CA CYS A 63 6.94 -2.15 5.63
C CYS A 63 6.65 -1.02 4.62
N PRO A 64 5.50 -1.06 3.91
CA PRO A 64 5.19 -0.08 2.88
C PRO A 64 4.93 1.30 3.50
N ASP A 65 5.26 2.37 2.76
CA ASP A 65 4.98 3.73 3.22
C ASP A 65 3.48 4.07 3.09
N VAL A 66 2.79 4.00 4.22
CA VAL A 66 1.36 4.35 4.33
C VAL A 66 1.10 5.86 4.41
N SER A 67 2.13 6.71 4.34
CA SER A 67 1.96 8.17 4.47
C SER A 67 1.01 8.75 3.43
N ALA A 68 0.97 8.17 2.22
CA ALA A 68 0.09 8.57 1.13
C ALA A 68 -1.40 8.40 1.46
N LEU A 69 -1.75 7.49 2.38
CA LEU A 69 -3.12 7.20 2.79
C LEU A 69 -3.66 8.17 3.85
N ARG A 70 -2.80 8.93 4.53
CA ARG A 70 -3.19 9.79 5.67
C ARG A 70 -4.26 10.83 5.31
N SER A 71 -4.18 11.40 4.10
CA SER A 71 -5.11 12.41 3.62
C SER A 71 -6.47 11.84 3.19
N VAL A 72 -6.54 10.54 2.96
CA VAL A 72 -7.75 9.83 2.48
C VAL A 72 -8.29 8.82 3.51
N ARG A 73 -7.84 8.92 4.76
CA ARG A 73 -8.16 7.97 5.83
C ARG A 73 -9.66 7.77 6.02
N GLU A 74 -10.43 8.85 5.97
CA GLU A 74 -11.88 8.84 6.22
C GLU A 74 -12.67 8.20 5.06
N GLN A 75 -12.03 8.03 3.90
CA GLN A 75 -12.60 7.41 2.70
C GLN A 75 -12.21 5.93 2.56
N ILE A 76 -11.40 5.40 3.47
CA ILE A 76 -11.02 3.99 3.48
C ILE A 76 -12.19 3.15 3.99
N VAL A 77 -12.72 2.28 3.13
CA VAL A 77 -13.88 1.44 3.45
C VAL A 77 -13.50 0.13 4.13
N GLY A 78 -12.24 -0.26 4.06
CA GLY A 78 -11.73 -1.47 4.72
C GLY A 78 -10.42 -1.97 4.15
N ILE A 79 -9.96 -3.09 4.72
CA ILE A 79 -8.79 -3.84 4.29
C ILE A 79 -9.24 -5.27 4.00
N VAL A 80 -8.89 -5.78 2.83
CA VAL A 80 -9.03 -7.20 2.48
C VAL A 80 -7.67 -7.86 2.67
N ILE A 81 -7.60 -8.86 3.55
CA ILE A 81 -6.42 -9.71 3.69
C ILE A 81 -6.63 -10.96 2.84
N THR A 82 -5.73 -11.19 1.90
CA THR A 82 -5.85 -12.29 0.93
C THR A 82 -5.55 -13.64 1.57
N HIS A 83 -4.50 -13.72 2.39
CA HIS A 83 -4.12 -14.88 3.17
C HIS A 83 -3.16 -14.50 4.31
N ALA A 84 -2.81 -15.47 5.16
CA ALA A 84 -2.13 -15.23 6.43
C ALA A 84 -0.59 -15.42 6.40
N HIS A 85 0.06 -15.05 5.30
CA HIS A 85 1.53 -14.95 5.29
C HIS A 85 1.96 -13.52 5.64
N GLU A 86 3.14 -13.37 6.24
CA GLU A 86 3.66 -12.09 6.75
C GLU A 86 3.80 -11.03 5.64
N ASP A 87 4.05 -11.47 4.42
CA ASP A 87 4.13 -10.59 3.25
C ASP A 87 2.77 -10.06 2.77
N HIS A 88 1.67 -10.48 3.40
CA HIS A 88 0.30 -9.99 3.18
C HIS A 88 -0.37 -9.46 4.46
N VAL A 89 0.02 -9.97 5.63
CA VAL A 89 -0.43 -9.49 6.95
C VAL A 89 0.74 -9.51 7.93
N GLY A 90 1.49 -8.41 7.95
CA GLY A 90 2.73 -8.26 8.72
C GLY A 90 2.63 -7.30 9.89
#